data_AF-A0A533B3U3-F1
#
_entry.id   AF-A0A533B3U3-F1
#
_cell.length_a   1.000
_cell.length_b   1.000
_cell.length_c   1.000
_cell.angle_alpha   90.00
_cell.angle_beta   90.00
_cell.angle_gamma   90.00
#
_symmetry.space_group_name_H-M   'P 1'
#
loop_
_entity.id
_entity.type
_entity.pdbx_description
1 polymer ?
#
loop_
_entity_poly.entity_id
_entity_poly.type
_entity_poly.pdbx_seq_one_letter_code
_entity_poly.pdbx_strand_id
1 'polypeptide(L)'
;MGFTVAYAIAITLSFRTVEVRERMLVMTTIFLLSVPLFIAGHLLTPLDLGFLSASWTAEESLVDLAFALLVYSAGFFGGILQLYNLADRGFSLRILIDIRESPNGCLDASGVVRSYSAGKGIGWMYKKRIDDMLTRGLIVIEKEQVVLTPRGHKLVGLFGSLRAYLRLP
;
A
#
# COMPACT_ATOMS: atom_id res chain seq x y z
N MET A 1 14.57 -5.32 18.32
CA MET A 1 15.38 -5.43 17.08
C MET A 1 15.10 -6.71 16.28
N GLY A 2 14.95 -7.89 16.90
CA GLY A 2 14.72 -9.15 16.15
C GLY A 2 13.42 -9.20 15.32
N PHE A 3 12.32 -8.65 15.84
CA PHE A 3 11.02 -8.68 15.15
C PHE A 3 11.00 -7.85 13.85
N THR A 4 11.62 -6.67 13.86
CA THR A 4 11.74 -5.79 12.70
C THR A 4 12.64 -6.38 11.63
N VAL A 5 13.73 -7.07 12.02
CA VAL A 5 14.62 -7.77 11.09
C VAL A 5 13.94 -8.99 10.47
N ALA A 6 13.22 -9.79 11.27
CA ALA A 6 12.46 -10.94 10.76
C ALA A 6 11.35 -10.50 9.79
N TYR A 7 10.65 -9.41 10.10
CA TYR A 7 9.66 -8.80 9.21
C TYR A 7 10.28 -8.30 7.90
N ALA A 8 11.43 -7.63 7.96
CA ALA A 8 12.15 -7.15 6.77
C ALA A 8 12.64 -8.31 5.87
N ILE A 9 13.12 -9.40 6.47
CA ILE A 9 13.54 -10.62 5.75
C ILE A 9 12.32 -11.28 5.08
N ALA A 10 11.22 -11.45 5.81
CA ALA A 10 10.00 -12.03 5.27
C ALA A 10 9.46 -11.22 4.09
N ILE A 11 9.40 -9.89 4.23
CA ILE A 11 9.01 -8.99 3.13
C ILE A 11 9.94 -9.14 1.93
N THR A 12 11.26 -9.16 2.16
CA THR A 12 12.24 -9.25 1.07
C THR A 12 12.12 -10.57 0.30
N LEU A 13 11.91 -11.68 1.00
CA LEU A 13 11.69 -13.00 0.40
C LEU A 13 10.37 -13.07 -0.38
N SER A 14 9.29 -12.51 0.18
CA SER A 14 8.00 -12.42 -0.52
C SER A 14 8.11 -11.55 -1.77
N PHE A 15 8.83 -10.43 -1.74
CA PHE A 15 9.02 -9.58 -2.91
C PHE A 15 9.78 -10.27 -4.05
N ARG A 16 10.65 -11.24 -3.73
CA ARG A 16 11.42 -12.00 -4.73
C ARG A 16 10.64 -13.15 -5.36
N THR A 17 9.64 -13.69 -4.66
CA THR A 17 8.97 -14.93 -5.06
C THR A 17 7.54 -14.71 -5.54
N VAL A 18 6.89 -13.63 -5.13
CA VAL A 18 5.48 -13.37 -5.42
C VAL A 18 5.33 -12.47 -6.65
N GLU A 19 4.43 -12.87 -7.56
CA GLU A 19 4.05 -12.07 -8.72
C GLU A 19 3.62 -10.67 -8.28
N VAL A 20 4.02 -9.65 -9.04
CA VAL A 20 3.75 -8.23 -8.76
C VAL A 20 2.27 -7.97 -8.42
N ARG A 21 1.36 -8.73 -9.03
CA ARG A 21 -0.09 -8.62 -8.82
C ARG A 21 -0.53 -8.97 -7.40
N GLU A 22 0.18 -9.84 -6.70
CA GLU A 22 -0.20 -10.36 -5.37
C GLU A 22 0.62 -9.74 -4.23
N ARG A 23 1.69 -8.99 -4.54
CA ARG A 23 2.59 -8.40 -3.54
C ARG A 23 1.87 -7.55 -2.49
N MET A 24 0.90 -6.72 -2.90
CA MET A 24 0.09 -5.93 -1.97
C MET A 24 -0.69 -6.82 -1.00
N LEU A 25 -1.35 -7.87 -1.51
CA LEU A 25 -2.12 -8.81 -0.69
C LEU A 25 -1.20 -9.51 0.32
N VAL A 26 -0.05 -10.01 -0.14
CA VAL A 26 0.93 -10.66 0.73
C VAL A 26 1.47 -9.70 1.80
N MET A 27 1.82 -8.46 1.46
CA MET A 27 2.25 -7.45 2.43
C MET A 27 1.19 -7.16 3.48
N THR A 28 -0.08 -7.03 3.06
CA THR A 28 -1.21 -6.84 3.98
C THR A 28 -1.43 -8.06 4.86
N THR A 29 -1.35 -9.27 4.32
CA THR A 29 -1.48 -10.51 5.10
C THR A 29 -0.37 -10.63 6.13
N ILE A 30 0.89 -10.37 5.76
CA ILE A 30 2.02 -10.39 6.70
C ILE A 30 1.80 -9.37 7.82
N PHE A 31 1.33 -8.15 7.50
CA PHE A 31 1.00 -7.16 8.50
C PHE A 31 -0.14 -7.62 9.43
N LEU A 32 -1.21 -8.20 8.88
CA LEU A 32 -2.32 -8.70 9.70
C LEU A 32 -1.89 -9.84 10.62
N LEU A 33 -0.96 -10.70 10.17
CA LEU A 33 -0.40 -11.77 10.99
C LEU A 33 0.60 -11.26 12.03
N SER A 34 1.28 -10.14 11.76
CA SER A 34 2.23 -9.55 12.71
C SER A 34 1.55 -8.77 13.83
N VAL A 35 0.31 -8.30 13.64
CA VAL A 35 -0.46 -7.60 14.69
C VAL A 35 -0.72 -8.47 15.92
N PRO A 36 -1.26 -9.70 15.82
CA PRO A 36 -1.41 -10.58 16.99
C PRO A 36 -0.08 -10.90 17.68
N LEU A 37 0.99 -11.11 16.90
CA LEU A 37 2.33 -11.35 17.44
C LEU A 37 2.86 -10.13 18.19
N PHE A 38 2.58 -8.92 17.69
CA PHE A 38 2.93 -7.66 18.34
C PHE A 38 2.16 -7.47 19.65
N ILE A 39 0.85 -7.75 19.65
CA ILE A 39 0.01 -7.71 20.86
C ILE A 39 0.50 -8.73 21.89
N ALA A 40 0.75 -9.97 21.47
CA ALA A 40 1.28 -11.01 22.34
C ALA A 40 2.66 -10.61 22.90
N GLY A 41 3.53 -10.04 22.07
CA GLY A 41 4.81 -9.50 22.50
C GLY A 41 4.64 -8.41 23.57
N HIS A 42 3.72 -7.47 23.38
CA HIS A 42 3.43 -6.43 24.37
C HIS A 42 2.91 -7.02 25.70
N LEU A 43 1.95 -7.96 25.64
CA LEU A 43 1.36 -8.59 26.83
C LEU A 43 2.34 -9.49 27.60
N LEU A 44 3.29 -10.11 26.89
CA LEU A 44 4.30 -10.99 27.49
C LEU A 44 5.56 -10.23 27.94
N THR A 45 5.73 -8.98 27.53
CA THR A 45 6.88 -8.16 27.94
C THR A 45 6.62 -7.61 29.33
N PRO A 46 7.49 -7.89 30.31
CA PRO A 46 7.38 -7.29 31.64
C PRO A 46 7.37 -5.76 31.56
N LEU A 47 6.52 -5.10 32.37
CA LEU A 47 6.40 -3.63 32.39
C LEU A 47 7.72 -2.93 32.70
N ASP A 48 8.56 -3.58 33.49
CA ASP A 48 9.89 -3.10 33.86
C ASP A 48 10.95 -3.40 32.77
N LEU A 49 10.59 -4.05 31.66
CA LEU A 49 11.55 -4.60 30.68
C LEU A 49 12.65 -5.48 31.33
N GLY A 50 12.44 -5.91 32.59
CA GLY A 50 13.40 -6.61 33.44
C GLY A 50 14.47 -5.73 34.13
N PHE A 51 14.45 -4.40 34.00
CA PHE A 51 15.49 -3.51 34.58
C PHE A 51 15.04 -2.07 34.93
N LEU A 52 13.82 -1.66 34.58
CA LEU A 52 13.29 -0.33 34.88
C LEU A 52 12.71 -0.26 36.29
N SER A 53 12.88 0.87 36.97
CA SER A 53 12.31 1.08 38.29
C SER A 53 10.79 1.22 38.22
N ALA A 54 10.08 0.71 39.23
CA ALA A 54 8.61 0.75 39.31
C ALA A 54 8.00 2.17 39.26
N SER A 55 8.79 3.22 39.51
CA SER A 55 8.32 4.62 39.39
C SER A 55 8.29 5.14 37.95
N TRP A 56 8.82 4.38 36.99
CA TRP A 56 8.86 4.72 35.56
C TRP A 56 7.92 3.84 34.73
N THR A 57 7.32 2.83 35.33
CA THR A 57 6.35 1.95 34.68
C THR A 57 4.95 2.55 34.81
N ALA A 58 4.41 3.09 33.72
CA ALA A 58 3.06 3.62 33.68
C ALA A 58 2.04 2.47 33.85
N GLU A 59 1.01 2.70 34.68
CA GLU A 59 -0.02 1.69 34.98
C GLU A 59 -1.01 1.47 33.81
N GLU A 60 -1.09 2.40 32.84
CA GLU A 60 -2.10 2.39 31.78
C GLU A 60 -1.68 1.60 30.54
N SER A 61 -1.41 0.31 30.71
CA SER A 61 -0.96 -0.60 29.63
C SER A 61 -1.84 -0.60 28.38
N LEU A 62 -3.14 -0.29 28.51
CA LEU A 62 -4.06 -0.23 27.37
C LEU A 62 -3.79 0.99 26.48
N VAL A 63 -3.48 2.15 27.08
CA VAL A 63 -3.16 3.37 26.33
C VAL A 63 -1.85 3.20 25.58
N ASP A 64 -0.85 2.59 26.24
CA ASP A 64 0.44 2.27 25.62
C ASP A 64 0.28 1.29 24.45
N LEU A 65 -0.53 0.23 24.63
CA LEU A 65 -0.84 -0.71 23.55
C LEU A 65 -1.54 -0.02 22.38
N ALA A 66 -2.52 0.84 22.65
CA ALA A 66 -3.25 1.57 21.62
C ALA A 66 -2.33 2.51 20.83
N PHE A 67 -1.44 3.23 21.53
CA PHE A 67 -0.45 4.10 20.88
C PHE A 67 0.58 3.30 20.08
N ALA A 68 1.06 2.19 20.62
CA ALA A 68 2.01 1.30 19.93
C ALA A 68 1.39 0.71 18.64
N LEU A 69 0.13 0.25 18.70
CA LEU A 69 -0.61 -0.22 17.54
C LEU A 69 -0.85 0.89 16.51
N LEU A 70 -1.16 2.10 16.98
CA LEU A 70 -1.31 3.28 16.12
C LEU A 70 -0.02 3.57 15.35
N VAL A 71 1.12 3.67 16.04
CA VAL A 71 2.43 3.94 15.43
C VAL A 71 2.82 2.81 14.47
N TYR A 72 2.63 1.55 14.88
CA TYR A 72 2.92 0.39 14.03
C TYR A 72 2.09 0.39 12.74
N SER A 73 0.80 0.65 12.87
CA SER A 73 -0.13 0.73 11.73
C SER A 73 0.19 1.93 10.83
N ALA A 74 0.46 3.10 11.42
CA ALA A 74 0.84 4.30 10.67
C ALA A 74 2.13 4.09 9.87
N GLY A 75 3.13 3.41 10.44
CA GLY A 75 4.36 3.06 9.72
C GLY A 75 4.12 2.13 8.53
N PHE A 76 3.21 1.15 8.68
CA PHE A 76 2.83 0.26 7.59
C PHE A 76 2.05 0.99 6.48
N PHE A 77 0.93 1.64 6.83
CA PHE A 77 0.03 2.26 5.86
C PHE A 77 0.59 3.54 5.25
N GLY A 78 1.25 4.37 6.06
CA GLY A 78 1.84 5.64 5.64
C GLY A 78 3.25 5.51 5.06
N GLY A 79 4.00 4.48 5.46
CA GLY A 79 5.37 4.25 4.99
C GLY A 79 5.43 3.15 3.93
N ILE A 80 5.43 1.90 4.38
CA ILE A 80 5.73 0.72 3.55
C ILE A 80 4.77 0.59 2.37
N LEU A 81 3.47 0.74 2.60
CA LEU A 81 2.46 0.62 1.56
C LEU A 81 2.53 1.78 0.55
N GLN A 82 2.82 3.01 1.02
CA GLN A 82 3.01 4.16 0.13
C GLN A 82 4.28 4.02 -0.71
N LEU A 83 5.36 3.52 -0.14
CA LEU A 83 6.59 3.25 -0.87
C LEU A 83 6.37 2.22 -1.97
N TYR A 84 5.65 1.14 -1.68
CA TYR A 84 5.25 0.17 -2.70
C TYR A 84 4.36 0.79 -3.77
N ASN A 85 3.35 1.58 -3.38
CA ASN A 85 2.48 2.26 -4.34
C ASN A 85 3.27 3.22 -5.25
N LEU A 86 4.24 3.95 -4.71
CA LEU A 86 5.10 4.84 -5.48
C LEU A 86 6.00 4.05 -6.44
N ALA A 87 6.62 2.97 -5.97
CA ALA A 87 7.51 2.13 -6.76
C ALA A 87 6.81 1.37 -7.89
N ASP A 88 5.65 0.77 -7.61
CA ASP A 88 4.97 -0.12 -8.55
C ASP A 88 3.87 0.57 -9.37
N ARG A 89 3.21 1.59 -8.79
CA ARG A 89 2.05 2.26 -9.39
C ARG A 89 2.25 3.77 -9.63
N GLY A 90 3.35 4.34 -9.13
CA GLY A 90 3.72 5.72 -9.39
C GLY A 90 4.11 5.90 -10.84
N PHE A 91 3.29 6.64 -11.59
CA PHE A 91 3.48 6.86 -13.04
C PHE A 91 4.89 7.37 -13.37
N SER A 92 5.37 8.36 -12.63
CA SER A 92 6.69 8.98 -12.86
C SER A 92 7.85 8.03 -12.57
N LEU A 93 7.82 7.32 -11.44
CA LEU A 93 8.90 6.40 -11.08
C LEU A 93 8.95 5.19 -12.02
N ARG A 94 7.79 4.72 -12.50
CA ARG A 94 7.71 3.68 -13.53
C ARG A 94 8.41 4.12 -14.82
N ILE A 95 8.14 5.33 -15.30
CA ILE A 95 8.77 5.88 -16.50
C ILE A 95 10.29 5.95 -16.34
N LEU A 96 10.78 6.39 -15.17
CA LEU A 96 12.23 6.44 -14.90
C LEU A 96 12.88 5.05 -14.94
N ILE A 97 12.21 4.03 -14.39
CA ILE A 97 12.67 2.63 -14.45
C ILE A 97 12.67 2.14 -15.90
N ASP A 98 11.58 2.35 -16.65
CA ASP A 98 11.46 1.91 -18.04
C ASP A 98 12.51 2.58 -18.96
N ILE A 99 12.83 3.86 -18.72
CA ILE A 99 13.91 4.57 -19.42
C ILE A 99 15.26 3.92 -19.10
N ARG A 100 15.55 3.65 -17.82
CA ARG A 100 16.80 3.02 -17.38
C ARG A 100 16.96 1.61 -17.92
N GLU A 101 15.88 0.84 -18.02
CA GLU A 101 15.88 -0.54 -18.52
C GLU A 101 15.90 -0.63 -20.05
N SER A 102 15.70 0.50 -20.75
CA SER A 102 15.78 0.53 -22.22
C SER A 102 17.21 0.29 -22.71
N PRO A 103 17.41 -0.34 -23.90
CA PRO A 103 18.73 -0.71 -24.40
C PRO A 103 19.74 0.45 -24.48
N ASN A 104 19.25 1.68 -24.68
CA ASN A 104 20.07 2.88 -24.83
C ASN A 104 19.95 3.85 -23.63
N GLY A 105 19.21 3.48 -22.58
CA GLY A 105 18.95 4.37 -21.45
C GLY A 105 18.10 5.62 -21.79
N CYS A 106 17.40 5.61 -22.92
CA CYS A 106 16.59 6.71 -23.40
C CYS A 106 15.33 6.20 -24.11
N LEU A 107 14.22 6.91 -23.95
CA LEU A 107 12.97 6.66 -24.65
C LEU A 107 12.42 7.99 -25.16
N ASP A 108 11.92 7.99 -26.39
CA ASP A 108 11.08 9.05 -26.91
C ASP A 108 9.65 8.92 -26.34
N ALA A 109 8.78 9.90 -26.62
CA ALA A 109 7.41 9.88 -26.12
C ALA A 109 6.64 8.61 -26.56
N SER A 110 6.87 8.14 -27.80
CA SER A 110 6.24 6.92 -28.31
C SER A 110 6.78 5.66 -27.63
N GLY A 111 8.09 5.65 -27.33
CA GLY A 111 8.78 4.63 -26.55
C GLY A 111 8.19 4.50 -25.16
N VAL A 112 8.02 5.60 -24.43
CA VAL A 112 7.43 5.61 -23.07
C VAL A 112 6.02 5.04 -23.07
N VAL A 113 5.16 5.45 -24.03
CA VAL A 113 3.79 4.96 -24.12
C VAL A 113 3.73 3.45 -24.35
N ARG A 114 4.70 2.89 -25.08
CA ARG A 114 4.77 1.48 -25.46
C ARG A 114 5.46 0.61 -24.40
N SER A 115 6.56 1.10 -23.83
CA SER A 115 7.35 0.38 -22.81
C SER A 115 6.64 0.31 -21.46
N TYR A 116 5.66 1.18 -21.22
CA TYR A 116 4.98 1.28 -19.94
C TYR A 116 4.48 -0.07 -19.41
N SER A 117 4.77 -0.35 -18.14
CA SER A 117 4.39 -1.59 -17.45
C SER A 117 4.97 -2.85 -18.14
N ALA A 118 6.29 -2.85 -18.38
CA ALA A 118 7.01 -3.94 -19.03
C ALA A 118 6.49 -4.28 -20.44
N GLY A 119 6.29 -3.25 -21.26
CA GLY A 119 5.93 -3.39 -22.67
C GLY A 119 4.43 -3.57 -22.96
N LYS A 120 3.56 -3.48 -21.95
CA LYS A 120 2.10 -3.60 -22.13
C LYS A 120 1.46 -2.31 -22.64
N GLY A 121 2.13 -1.19 -22.42
CA GLY A 121 1.75 0.14 -22.84
C GLY A 121 0.69 0.80 -21.95
N ILE A 122 0.61 2.13 -22.04
CA ILE A 122 -0.31 2.95 -21.23
C ILE A 122 -1.78 2.60 -21.51
N GLY A 123 -2.13 2.28 -22.76
CA GLY A 123 -3.48 1.88 -23.14
C GLY A 123 -3.97 0.62 -22.40
N TRP A 124 -3.08 -0.36 -22.21
CA TRP A 124 -3.40 -1.57 -21.42
C TRP A 124 -3.71 -1.23 -19.96
N MET A 125 -2.97 -0.28 -19.36
CA MET A 125 -3.23 0.14 -17.98
C MET A 125 -4.60 0.82 -17.83
N TYR A 126 -4.96 1.74 -18.73
CA TYR A 126 -6.29 2.37 -18.70
C TYR A 126 -7.40 1.35 -18.88
N LYS A 127 -7.25 0.44 -19.85
CA LYS A 127 -8.20 -0.65 -20.08
C LYS A 127 -8.38 -1.50 -18.82
N LYS A 128 -7.28 -1.97 -18.22
CA LYS A 128 -7.32 -2.77 -16.98
C LYS A 128 -8.05 -2.03 -15.84
N ARG A 129 -7.80 -0.73 -15.67
CA ARG A 129 -8.49 0.06 -14.62
C ARG A 129 -9.99 0.17 -14.87
N ILE A 130 -10.40 0.36 -16.13
CA ILE A 130 -11.82 0.39 -16.51
C ILE A 130 -12.45 -0.99 -16.27
N ASP A 131 -11.80 -2.07 -16.73
CA ASP A 131 -12.26 -3.45 -16.54
C ASP A 131 -12.40 -3.81 -15.05
N ASP A 132 -11.45 -3.40 -14.21
CA ASP A 132 -11.50 -3.59 -12.75
C ASP A 132 -12.68 -2.84 -12.11
N MET A 133 -12.98 -1.61 -12.57
CA MET A 133 -14.12 -0.82 -12.07
C MET A 133 -15.47 -1.37 -12.55
N LEU A 134 -15.54 -1.89 -13.78
CA LEU A 134 -16.72 -2.61 -14.30
C LEU A 134 -16.98 -3.87 -13.48
N THR A 135 -15.95 -4.69 -13.27
CA THR A 135 -16.04 -5.95 -12.50
C THR A 135 -16.50 -5.72 -11.06
N ARG A 136 -16.10 -4.60 -10.45
CA ARG A 136 -16.51 -4.22 -9.09
C ARG A 136 -17.91 -3.57 -9.02
N GLY A 137 -18.56 -3.39 -10.17
CA GLY A 137 -19.86 -2.73 -10.28
C GLY A 137 -19.80 -1.27 -9.85
N LEU A 138 -18.69 -0.57 -10.11
CA LEU A 138 -18.54 0.86 -9.81
C LEU A 138 -18.98 1.73 -10.98
N ILE A 139 -18.72 1.26 -12.20
CA ILE A 139 -19.13 1.88 -13.46
C ILE A 139 -19.89 0.88 -14.33
N VAL A 140 -20.60 1.40 -15.32
CA VAL A 140 -21.22 0.65 -16.44
C VAL A 140 -20.95 1.40 -17.75
N ILE A 141 -21.05 0.69 -18.87
CA ILE A 141 -20.99 1.30 -20.20
C ILE A 141 -22.40 1.38 -20.75
N GLU A 142 -22.93 2.60 -20.89
CA GLU A 142 -24.24 2.88 -21.47
C GLU A 142 -24.08 3.81 -22.65
N LYS A 143 -24.59 3.44 -23.83
CA LYS A 143 -24.52 4.25 -25.05
C LYS A 143 -23.10 4.78 -25.34
N GLU A 144 -22.11 3.90 -25.23
CA GLU A 144 -20.67 4.20 -25.42
C GLU A 144 -20.07 5.17 -24.39
N GLN A 145 -20.80 5.51 -23.33
CA GLN A 145 -20.32 6.36 -22.24
C GLN A 145 -20.07 5.54 -20.98
N VAL A 146 -19.00 5.90 -20.26
CA VAL A 146 -18.71 5.33 -18.95
C VAL A 146 -19.50 6.10 -17.89
N VAL A 147 -20.46 5.42 -17.25
CA VAL A 147 -21.36 6.02 -16.26
C VAL A 147 -21.13 5.39 -14.89
N LEU A 148 -21.24 6.19 -13.82
CA LEU A 148 -21.16 5.69 -12.46
C LEU A 148 -22.44 4.91 -12.11
N THR A 149 -22.29 3.78 -11.44
CA THR A 149 -23.42 3.09 -10.79
C THR A 149 -23.81 3.82 -9.50
N PRO A 150 -24.97 3.49 -8.88
CA PRO A 150 -25.30 3.98 -7.54
C PRO A 150 -24.19 3.70 -6.49
N ARG A 151 -23.49 2.57 -6.61
CA ARG A 151 -22.35 2.23 -5.76
C ARG A 151 -21.15 3.13 -6.02
N GLY A 152 -20.86 3.39 -7.30
CA GLY A 152 -19.84 4.35 -7.73
C GLY A 152 -20.11 5.75 -7.19
N HIS A 153 -21.35 6.23 -7.30
CA HIS A 153 -21.77 7.53 -6.76
C HIS A 153 -21.58 7.65 -5.25
N LYS A 154 -21.97 6.63 -4.48
CA LYS A 154 -21.73 6.62 -3.02
C LYS A 154 -20.25 6.74 -2.68
N LEU A 155 -19.41 5.99 -3.38
CA LEU A 155 -17.97 5.98 -3.15
C LEU A 155 -17.33 7.33 -3.51
N VAL A 156 -17.71 7.90 -4.66
CA VAL A 156 -17.29 9.25 -5.07
C VAL A 156 -17.77 10.31 -4.07
N GLY A 157 -18.99 10.19 -3.54
CA GLY A 157 -19.50 11.11 -2.51
C GLY A 157 -18.66 11.09 -1.24
N LEU A 158 -18.34 9.90 -0.72
CA LEU A 158 -17.51 9.74 0.48
C LEU A 158 -16.11 10.36 0.29
N PHE A 159 -15.42 9.98 -0.78
CA PHE A 159 -14.06 10.46 -1.05
C PHE A 159 -14.03 11.92 -1.52
N GLY A 160 -15.10 12.40 -2.17
CA GLY A 160 -15.27 13.79 -2.55
C GLY A 160 -15.40 14.70 -1.33
N SER A 161 -16.22 14.31 -0.35
CA SER A 161 -16.33 15.01 0.93
C SER A 161 -15.01 15.03 1.69
N LEU A 162 -14.29 13.91 1.72
CA LEU A 162 -12.96 13.83 2.34
C LEU A 162 -11.95 14.75 1.63
N ARG A 163 -11.93 14.76 0.29
CA ARG A 163 -11.07 15.64 -0.51
C ARG A 163 -11.36 17.12 -0.23
N ALA A 164 -12.63 17.49 -0.18
CA ALA A 164 -13.07 18.85 0.11
C ALA A 164 -12.65 19.29 1.53
N TYR A 165 -12.83 18.40 2.52
CA TYR A 165 -12.41 18.63 3.90
C TYR A 165 -10.88 18.84 4.00
N LEU A 166 -10.11 18.00 3.31
CA LEU A 166 -8.65 18.05 3.33
C LEU A 166 -8.04 19.13 2.39
N ARG A 167 -8.87 19.87 1.63
CA ARG A 167 -8.45 20.89 0.65
C ARG A 167 -7.41 20.37 -0.36
N LEU A 168 -7.54 19.10 -0.75
CA LEU A 168 -6.63 18.48 -1.72
C LEU A 168 -7.02 18.90 -3.15
N PRO A 169 -6.04 19.29 -4.00
CA PRO A 169 -6.28 19.75 -5.35
C PRO A 169 -6.97 18.70 -6.22
#